data_AF-A0A5J5F0T5-F1
#
_entry.id   AF-A0A5J5F0T5-F1
#
_cell.length_a   1.000
_cell.length_b   1.000
_cell.length_c   1.000
_cell.angle_alpha   90.00
_cell.angle_beta   90.00
_cell.angle_gamma   90.00
#
_symmetry.space_group_name_H-M   'P 1'
#
loop_
_entity.id
_entity.type
_entity.pdbx_description
1 polymer ?
#
loop_
_entity_poly.entity_id
_entity_poly.type
_entity_poly.pdbx_seq_one_letter_code
_entity_poly.pdbx_strand_id
1 'polypeptide(L)'
;MSTAATFTPLQTSKWELGVSLVLNFWPALTDAVNSQWGGPESSDKRDWLCGHIADLWESIPDADEFEVESTLLQVMEDEFEVALEDDSAFEVPLPLSSSLLAETERVS
;
A
#
# COMPACT_ATOMS: atom_id res chain seq x y z
N MET A 1 23.24 -9.66 1.25
CA MET A 1 22.15 -9.85 0.30
C MET A 1 20.92 -10.12 1.16
N SER A 2 20.11 -9.09 1.42
CA SER A 2 18.85 -9.24 2.16
C SER A 2 17.93 -10.17 1.38
N THR A 3 17.32 -11.12 2.07
CA THR A 3 16.41 -12.09 1.46
C THR A 3 15.02 -11.48 1.50
N ALA A 4 14.32 -11.37 0.36
CA ALA A 4 12.94 -10.93 0.31
C ALA A 4 12.07 -11.81 1.24
N ALA A 5 11.10 -11.21 1.93
CA ALA A 5 10.19 -11.94 2.79
C ALA A 5 9.44 -12.98 1.94
N THR A 6 9.60 -14.27 2.26
CA THR A 6 8.85 -15.34 1.58
C THR A 6 7.72 -15.77 2.49
N PHE A 7 6.49 -15.42 2.12
CA PHE A 7 5.30 -15.76 2.88
C PHE A 7 4.75 -17.15 2.52
N THR A 8 4.12 -17.82 3.49
CA THR A 8 3.23 -18.95 3.21
C THR A 8 1.94 -18.44 2.55
N PRO A 9 1.15 -19.31 1.87
CA PRO A 9 -0.11 -18.87 1.24
C PRO A 9 -1.09 -18.16 2.19
N LEU A 10 -1.18 -18.62 3.45
CA LEU A 10 -2.04 -17.97 4.45
C LEU A 10 -1.49 -16.59 4.86
N GLN A 11 -0.18 -16.42 4.89
CA GLN A 11 0.46 -15.14 5.22
C GLN A 11 0.28 -14.15 4.06
N THR A 12 0.45 -14.59 2.81
CA THR A 12 0.16 -13.78 1.63
C THR A 12 -1.29 -13.26 1.65
N SER A 13 -2.28 -14.13 1.87
CA SER A 13 -3.68 -13.67 1.93
C SER A 13 -3.97 -12.69 3.07
N LYS A 14 -3.28 -12.82 4.21
CA LYS A 14 -3.42 -11.85 5.31
C LYS A 14 -2.73 -10.53 5.00
N TRP A 15 -1.59 -10.59 4.32
CA TRP A 15 -0.84 -9.42 3.88
C TRP A 15 -1.65 -8.60 2.87
N GLU A 16 -2.13 -9.23 1.80
CA GLU A 16 -2.99 -8.60 0.79
C GLU A 16 -4.25 -7.98 1.41
N LEU A 17 -4.87 -8.68 2.38
CA LEU A 17 -6.02 -8.15 3.12
C LEU A 17 -5.63 -6.94 3.97
N GLY A 18 -4.48 -6.98 4.65
CA GLY A 18 -3.98 -5.87 5.46
C GLY A 18 -3.75 -4.61 4.62
N VAL A 19 -3.07 -4.75 3.48
CA VAL A 19 -2.87 -3.66 2.50
C VAL A 19 -4.20 -3.11 2.02
N SER A 20 -5.13 -3.99 1.62
CA SER A 20 -6.45 -3.60 1.14
C SER A 20 -7.22 -2.80 2.20
N LEU A 21 -7.21 -3.24 3.46
CA LEU A 21 -7.90 -2.54 4.55
C LEU A 21 -7.29 -1.16 4.81
N VAL A 22 -5.96 -1.08 4.90
CA VAL A 22 -5.25 0.18 5.18
C VAL A 22 -5.55 1.21 4.09
N LEU A 23 -5.48 0.84 2.81
CA LEU A 23 -5.79 1.74 1.70
C LEU A 23 -7.26 2.12 1.63
N ASN A 24 -8.18 1.20 1.94
CA ASN A 24 -9.62 1.50 1.99
C ASN A 24 -10.01 2.41 3.17
N PHE A 25 -9.18 2.49 4.21
CA PHE A 25 -9.40 3.41 5.33
C PHE A 25 -8.62 4.73 5.20
N TRP A 26 -7.77 4.87 4.19
CA TRP A 26 -7.09 6.13 3.91
C TRP A 26 -8.09 7.15 3.34
N PRO A 27 -8.36 8.27 4.05
CA PRO A 27 -9.42 9.20 3.66
C PRO A 27 -9.21 9.83 2.29
N ALA A 28 -7.98 10.22 1.95
CA ALA A 28 -7.68 10.88 0.68
C ALA A 28 -8.05 10.01 -0.53
N LEU A 29 -7.66 8.73 -0.51
CA LEU A 29 -8.02 7.78 -1.56
C LEU A 29 -9.51 7.45 -1.56
N THR A 30 -10.12 7.33 -0.39
CA THR A 30 -11.57 7.06 -0.27
C THR A 30 -12.40 8.20 -0.87
N ASP A 31 -12.03 9.45 -0.56
CA ASP A 31 -12.70 10.64 -1.09
C ASP A 31 -12.48 10.80 -2.59
N ALA A 32 -11.27 10.50 -3.08
CA ALA A 32 -10.96 10.49 -4.51
C ALA A 32 -11.81 9.48 -5.28
N VAL A 33 -11.97 8.27 -4.75
CA VAL A 33 -12.82 7.22 -5.34
C VAL A 33 -14.30 7.62 -5.30
N ASN A 34 -14.80 8.07 -4.16
CA ASN A 34 -16.19 8.48 -4.00
C ASN A 34 -16.56 9.68 -4.89
N SER A 35 -15.61 10.59 -5.07
CA SER A 35 -15.78 11.78 -5.91
C SER A 35 -15.43 11.53 -7.38
N GLN A 36 -15.01 10.32 -7.74
CA GLN A 36 -14.65 9.90 -9.10
C GLN A 36 -13.54 10.74 -9.73
N TRP A 37 -12.56 11.19 -8.94
CA TRP A 37 -11.45 12.00 -9.42
C TRP A 37 -10.53 11.24 -10.38
N GLY A 38 -10.48 9.90 -10.28
CA GLY A 38 -9.81 9.03 -11.26
C GLY A 38 -10.71 8.59 -12.42
N GLY A 39 -11.92 9.15 -12.55
CA GLY A 39 -12.92 8.76 -13.55
C GLY A 39 -13.82 7.59 -13.11
N PRO A 40 -14.63 7.02 -14.03
CA PRO A 40 -15.58 5.95 -13.72
C PRO A 40 -14.92 4.68 -13.16
N GLU A 41 -13.65 4.47 -13.49
CA GLU A 41 -12.87 3.30 -13.07
C GLU A 41 -12.12 3.55 -11.75
N SER A 42 -12.45 4.60 -10.98
CA SER A 42 -11.72 4.95 -9.74
C SER A 42 -11.69 3.81 -8.72
N SER A 43 -12.77 3.00 -8.64
CA SER A 43 -12.80 1.82 -7.76
C SER A 43 -11.79 0.77 -8.22
N ASP A 44 -11.73 0.51 -9.52
CA ASP A 44 -10.81 -0.48 -10.10
C ASP A 44 -9.36 -0.03 -9.96
N LYS A 45 -9.09 1.28 -10.06
CA LYS A 45 -7.78 1.87 -9.76
C LYS A 45 -7.34 1.65 -8.31
N ARG A 46 -8.25 1.81 -7.33
CA ARG A 46 -7.95 1.50 -5.93
C ARG A 46 -7.61 0.02 -5.75
N ASP A 47 -8.39 -0.87 -6.37
CA ASP A 47 -8.18 -2.31 -6.24
C ASP A 47 -6.84 -2.73 -6.90
N TRP A 48 -6.49 -2.12 -8.04
CA TRP A 48 -5.17 -2.24 -8.65
C TRP A 48 -4.05 -1.76 -7.72
N LEU A 49 -4.21 -0.58 -7.10
CA LEU A 49 -3.22 -0.02 -6.17
C LEU A 49 -3.01 -0.93 -4.96
N CYS A 50 -4.05 -1.56 -4.44
CA CYS A 50 -3.93 -2.53 -3.34
C CYS A 50 -3.01 -3.70 -3.70
N GLY A 51 -3.17 -4.27 -4.90
CA GLY A 51 -2.29 -5.32 -5.40
C GLY A 51 -0.86 -4.79 -5.61
N HIS A 52 -0.72 -3.61 -6.21
CA HIS A 52 0.58 -3.01 -6.48
C HIS A 52 1.40 -2.76 -5.21
N ILE A 53 0.77 -2.22 -4.15
CA ILE A 53 1.43 -2.00 -2.87
C ILE A 53 1.74 -3.32 -2.15
N ALA A 54 0.86 -4.33 -2.26
CA ALA A 54 1.13 -5.65 -1.70
C ALA A 54 2.39 -6.29 -2.32
N ASP A 55 2.54 -6.17 -3.64
CA ASP A 55 3.68 -6.71 -4.40
C ASP A 55 4.97 -5.88 -4.22
N LEU A 56 4.85 -4.57 -3.92
CA LEU A 56 5.99 -3.65 -3.80
C LEU A 56 7.02 -4.15 -2.76
N TRP A 57 6.52 -4.59 -1.61
CA TRP A 57 7.34 -5.10 -0.50
C TRP A 57 8.05 -6.42 -0.80
N GLU A 58 7.51 -7.21 -1.74
CA GLU A 58 8.16 -8.43 -2.21
C GLU A 58 9.18 -8.13 -3.33
N SER A 59 8.91 -7.08 -4.12
CA SER A 59 9.66 -6.75 -5.33
C SER A 59 10.91 -5.91 -5.07
N ILE A 60 10.89 -5.07 -4.03
CA ILE A 60 12.01 -4.19 -3.69
C ILE A 60 12.69 -4.73 -2.41
N PRO A 61 13.95 -5.21 -2.50
CA PRO A 61 14.73 -5.56 -1.32
C PRO A 61 14.92 -4.32 -0.46
N ASP A 62 14.59 -4.43 0.83
CA ASP A 62 14.66 -3.34 1.79
C ASP A 62 13.67 -2.19 1.50
N ALA A 63 12.53 -2.49 0.86
CA ALA A 63 11.39 -1.56 0.79
C ALA A 63 11.08 -1.03 2.20
N ASP A 64 11.01 0.29 2.33
CA ASP A 64 10.68 0.98 3.56
C ASP A 64 9.43 1.84 3.36
N GLU A 65 9.04 2.56 4.41
CA GLU A 65 7.87 3.42 4.38
C GLU A 65 7.97 4.54 3.34
N PHE A 66 9.18 5.01 3.02
CA PHE A 66 9.39 6.10 2.07
C PHE A 66 9.20 5.66 0.62
N GLU A 67 9.56 4.43 0.28
CA GLU A 67 9.31 3.85 -1.04
C GLU A 67 7.80 3.67 -1.28
N VAL A 68 7.07 3.22 -0.26
CA VAL A 68 5.61 3.11 -0.32
C VAL A 68 4.98 4.49 -0.43
N GLU A 69 5.39 5.44 0.41
CA GLU A 69 4.92 6.83 0.35
C GLU A 69 5.10 7.42 -1.04
N SER A 70 6.31 7.32 -1.61
CA SER A 70 6.62 7.86 -2.94
C SER A 70 5.71 7.27 -4.03
N THR A 71 5.43 5.97 -3.93
CA THR A 71 4.50 5.28 -4.85
C THR A 71 3.07 5.79 -4.68
N LEU A 72 2.60 5.96 -3.43
CA LEU A 72 1.26 6.46 -3.14
C LEU A 72 1.07 7.89 -3.61
N LEU A 73 2.04 8.78 -3.37
CA LEU A 73 2.03 10.16 -3.85
C LEU A 73 1.95 10.22 -5.37
N GLN A 74 2.79 9.44 -6.05
CA GLN A 74 2.79 9.39 -7.51
C GLN A 74 1.44 8.91 -8.06
N VAL A 75 0.86 7.84 -7.49
CA VAL A 75 -0.44 7.33 -7.95
C VAL A 75 -1.57 8.31 -7.68
N MET A 76 -1.57 8.99 -6.54
CA MET A 76 -2.58 10.02 -6.25
C MET A 76 -2.50 11.18 -7.24
N GLU A 77 -1.30 11.58 -7.67
CA GLU A 77 -1.11 12.61 -8.70
C GLU A 77 -1.52 12.11 -10.09
N ASP A 78 -0.98 10.97 -10.53
CA ASP A 78 -1.13 10.47 -11.90
C ASP A 78 -2.55 9.91 -12.18
N GLU A 79 -3.11 9.16 -11.23
CA GLU A 79 -4.35 8.40 -11.44
C GLU A 79 -5.60 9.10 -10.89
N PHE A 80 -5.44 9.98 -9.90
CA PHE A 80 -6.54 10.66 -9.22
C PHE A 80 -6.48 12.19 -9.32
N GLU A 81 -5.45 12.76 -9.97
CA GLU A 81 -5.26 14.22 -10.10
C GLU A 81 -5.21 14.95 -8.73
N VAL A 82 -4.72 14.27 -7.68
CA VAL A 82 -4.60 14.80 -6.32
C VAL A 82 -3.12 14.94 -5.93
N ALA A 83 -2.68 16.18 -5.70
CA ALA A 83 -1.43 16.45 -5.02
C ALA A 83 -1.65 16.47 -3.50
N LEU A 84 -0.93 15.63 -2.77
CA LEU A 84 -1.00 15.54 -1.31
C LEU A 84 0.16 16.30 -0.66
N GLU A 85 -0.14 17.07 0.38
CA GLU A 85 0.82 17.87 1.15
C GLU A 85 0.61 17.73 2.67
N ASP A 86 -0.15 16.71 3.10
CA ASP A 86 -0.60 16.52 4.48
C ASP A 86 0.11 15.36 5.22
N ASP A 87 1.18 14.82 4.64
CA ASP A 87 1.95 13.66 5.11
C ASP A 87 1.13 12.37 5.32
N SER A 88 -0.15 12.33 4.92
CA SER A 88 -1.01 11.17 5.16
C SER A 88 -0.55 9.92 4.39
N ALA A 89 0.11 10.10 3.24
CA ALA A 89 0.70 9.01 2.45
C ALA A 89 1.83 8.28 3.21
N PHE A 90 2.60 8.99 4.05
CA PHE A 90 3.65 8.39 4.89
C PHE A 90 3.07 7.56 6.03
N GLU A 91 1.88 7.92 6.54
CA GLU A 91 1.25 7.18 7.64
C GLU A 91 0.65 5.84 7.21
N VAL A 92 0.30 5.69 5.93
CA VAL A 92 -0.28 4.48 5.32
C VAL A 92 0.60 3.23 5.54
N PRO A 93 1.91 3.21 5.23
CA PRO A 93 2.74 2.02 5.40
C PRO A 93 3.06 1.64 6.86
N LEU A 94 3.00 2.57 7.82
CA LEU A 94 3.39 2.33 9.22
C LEU A 94 2.77 1.07 9.87
N PRO A 95 1.44 0.84 9.81
CA PRO A 95 0.84 -0.38 10.35
C PRO A 95 1.25 -1.66 9.59
N LEU A 96 1.61 -1.55 8.30
CA LEU A 96 2.05 -2.67 7.48
C LEU A 96 3.48 -3.09 7.86
N SER A 97 4.39 -2.13 8.01
CA SER A 97 5.78 -2.37 8.45
C SER A 97 5.84 -3.07 9.81
N SER A 98 5.04 -2.61 10.78
CA SER A 98 4.97 -3.25 12.10
C SER A 98 4.48 -4.70 12.01
N SER A 99 3.57 -5.00 11.08
CA SER A 99 3.03 -6.34 10.88
C SER A 99 4.05 -7.26 10.20
N LEU A 100 4.82 -6.74 9.25
CA LEU A 100 5.90 -7.45 8.55
C LEU A 100 6.99 -7.89 9.53
N LEU A 101 7.46 -6.98 10.39
CA LEU A 101 8.50 -7.25 11.40
C LEU A 101 8.07 -8.34 12.38
N ALA A 102 6.83 -8.27 12.87
CA ALA A 102 6.28 -9.26 13.80
C ALA A 102 6.19 -10.66 13.18
N GLU A 103 6.04 -10.76 11.86
CA GLU A 103 5.98 -12.03 11.15
C GLU A 103 7.37 -12.60 10.86
N THR A 104 8.37 -11.75 10.57
CA THR A 104 9.79 -12.15 10.42
C THR A 104 10.35 -12.74 11.71
N GLU A 105 10.02 -12.16 12.88
CA GLU A 105 10.48 -12.66 14.18
C GLU A 105 9.87 -14.02 14.57
N ARG A 106 8.72 -14.41 14.00
CA ARG A 106 8.08 -15.71 14.29
C ARG A 106 8.67 -16.87 13.52
N VAL A 107 9.46 -16.59 12.49
CA VAL A 107 10.08 -17.60 11.62
C VAL A 107 11.58 -17.78 11.93
N SER A 108 12.15 -16.94 12.81
CA SER A 108 13.55 -16.97 13.27
C SER A 108 13.71 -17.71 14.60
#